data_AF-A0A6N7Z9G1-F1
#
_entry.id   AF-A0A6N7Z9G1-F1
#
_cell.length_a   1.000
_cell.length_b   1.000
_cell.length_c   1.000
_cell.angle_alpha   90.00
_cell.angle_beta   90.00
_cell.angle_gamma   90.00
#
_symmetry.space_group_name_H-M   'P 1'
#
loop_
_entity.id
_entity.type
_entity.pdbx_description
1 polymer ?
#
loop_
_entity_poly.entity_id
_entity_poly.type
_entity_poly.pdbx_seq_one_letter_code
_entity_poly.pdbx_strand_id
1 'polypeptide(L)'
;MTTHEPAGDEQRLVAEIRRFAAAPFDARPAPTADIDDLDLRLFHTTYLPSFVAPESLEDNRRPVETDLAWLRLVTPAAAPTNLGVLTIGKDPSAHVPGAYVQFVRYQGLDLGAPVGDQHELRGNLVGTATRLGALLSANLRTKLTEGEGLFREETLPDYPLEALRETCMNALMHRDYERSNAPVRIAWFDDRIEVTNPGGPYGQVRADNFDRVSDYRNPGLARAMKALGYVNRFGRGIWRIRTAMARAGSPVPEFHIDETSWCVVLRKWP
;
A
#
# COMPACT_ATOMS: atom_id res chain seq x y z
N MET A 1 -23.25 52.69 3.32
CA MET A 1 -23.39 51.61 2.33
C MET A 1 -22.76 50.38 2.95
N THR A 2 -23.59 49.52 3.53
CA THR A 2 -23.22 48.46 4.47
C THR A 2 -22.72 47.25 3.69
N THR A 3 -21.47 46.87 3.92
CA THR A 3 -20.83 45.64 3.43
C THR A 3 -21.54 44.43 4.03
N HIS A 4 -22.29 43.70 3.20
CA HIS A 4 -23.06 42.53 3.59
C HIS A 4 -22.60 41.32 2.79
N GLU A 5 -21.42 40.77 3.12
CA GLU A 5 -20.97 39.47 2.59
C GLU A 5 -19.93 38.78 3.50
N PRO A 6 -20.32 38.20 4.67
CA PRO A 6 -19.47 37.18 5.33
C PRO A 6 -20.16 35.83 5.57
N ALA A 7 -21.50 35.78 5.57
CA ALA A 7 -22.23 34.59 6.03
C ALA A 7 -22.28 33.43 5.02
N GLY A 8 -22.17 33.72 3.72
CA GLY A 8 -22.23 32.70 2.66
C GLY A 8 -20.95 31.87 2.53
N ASP A 9 -19.79 32.50 2.70
CA ASP A 9 -18.49 31.83 2.60
C ASP A 9 -18.15 31.03 3.86
N GLU A 10 -18.54 31.53 5.05
CA GLU A 10 -18.40 30.76 6.30
C GLU A 10 -19.28 29.50 6.28
N GLN A 11 -20.52 29.59 5.77
CA GLN A 11 -21.41 28.43 5.64
C GLN A 11 -20.92 27.42 4.59
N ARG A 12 -20.35 27.89 3.47
CA ARG A 12 -19.69 27.04 2.47
C ARG A 12 -18.48 26.33 3.05
N LEU A 13 -17.62 27.05 3.77
CA LEU A 13 -16.45 26.50 4.45
C LEU A 13 -16.85 25.45 5.49
N VAL A 14 -17.88 25.73 6.31
CA VAL A 14 -18.40 24.77 7.29
C VAL A 14 -19.01 23.53 6.62
N ALA A 15 -19.73 23.70 5.51
CA ALA A 15 -20.27 22.58 4.74
C ALA A 15 -19.17 21.73 4.09
N GLU A 16 -18.11 22.38 3.59
CA GLU A 16 -16.94 21.73 3.01
C GLU A 16 -16.14 20.97 4.08
N ILE A 17 -15.90 21.58 5.25
CA ILE A 17 -15.31 20.93 6.43
C ILE A 17 -16.12 19.69 6.84
N ARG A 18 -17.45 19.79 6.92
CA ARG A 18 -18.32 18.65 7.28
C ARG A 18 -18.29 17.53 6.23
N ARG A 19 -18.24 17.88 4.94
CA ARG A 19 -18.15 16.92 3.83
C ARG A 19 -16.85 16.12 3.88
N PHE A 20 -15.72 16.78 4.19
CA PHE A 20 -14.43 16.11 4.31
C PHE A 20 -14.26 15.36 5.64
N ALA A 21 -14.84 15.84 6.74
CA ALA A 21 -14.80 15.12 8.02
C ALA A 21 -15.51 13.75 7.96
N ALA A 22 -16.58 13.64 7.17
CA ALA A 22 -17.28 12.37 6.93
C ALA A 22 -16.64 11.49 5.84
N ALA A 23 -15.63 11.99 5.13
CA ALA A 23 -14.95 11.22 4.09
C ALA A 23 -13.95 10.22 4.70
N PRO A 24 -13.62 9.13 3.97
CA PRO A 24 -12.48 8.27 4.31
C PRO A 24 -11.19 9.09 4.42
N PHE A 25 -10.26 8.67 5.28
CA PHE A 25 -9.02 9.40 5.58
C PHE A 25 -8.26 9.84 4.32
N ASP A 26 -8.11 8.94 3.34
CA ASP A 26 -7.37 9.21 2.11
C ASP A 26 -8.00 10.30 1.22
N ALA A 27 -9.30 10.54 1.34
CA ALA A 27 -9.99 11.60 0.60
C ALA A 27 -9.97 12.96 1.32
N ARG A 28 -9.49 13.02 2.56
CA ARG A 28 -9.41 14.26 3.33
C ARG A 28 -8.19 15.08 2.90
N PRO A 29 -8.24 16.42 3.05
CA PRO A 29 -7.05 17.27 2.88
C PRO A 29 -5.94 16.85 3.85
N ALA A 30 -4.69 16.91 3.40
CA ALA A 30 -3.50 16.77 4.24
C ALA A 30 -3.05 18.18 4.66
N PRO A 31 -3.39 18.67 5.86
CA PRO A 31 -3.20 20.08 6.22
C PRO A 31 -1.73 20.49 6.35
N THR A 32 -0.83 19.52 6.46
CA THR A 32 0.61 19.71 6.58
C THR A 32 1.35 19.66 5.25
N ALA A 33 0.64 19.45 4.13
CA ALA A 33 1.25 19.31 2.81
C ALA A 33 0.75 20.41 1.86
N ASP A 34 1.63 20.87 0.98
CA ASP A 34 1.29 21.75 -0.13
C ASP A 34 1.57 21.09 -1.50
N ILE A 35 1.29 21.83 -2.58
CA ILE A 35 1.43 21.28 -3.94
C ILE A 35 2.89 20.93 -4.27
N ASP A 36 3.86 21.61 -3.67
CA ASP A 36 5.28 21.37 -3.90
C ASP A 36 5.75 20.10 -3.18
N ASP A 37 4.99 19.57 -2.23
CA ASP A 37 5.24 18.25 -1.65
C ASP A 37 4.86 17.10 -2.59
N LEU A 38 4.13 17.37 -3.68
CA LEU A 38 3.76 16.37 -4.68
C LEU A 38 4.83 16.25 -5.78
N ASP A 39 5.13 15.02 -6.18
CA ASP A 39 5.99 14.71 -7.32
C ASP A 39 5.17 14.73 -8.62
N LEU A 40 5.06 15.93 -9.21
CA LEU A 40 4.35 16.11 -10.49
C LEU A 40 5.01 15.37 -11.65
N ARG A 41 6.32 15.11 -11.58
CA ARG A 41 6.99 14.30 -12.60
C ARG A 41 6.48 12.87 -12.52
N LEU A 42 6.49 12.26 -11.33
CA LEU A 42 5.93 10.92 -11.10
C LEU A 42 4.45 10.85 -11.48
N PHE A 43 3.69 11.91 -11.20
CA PHE A 43 2.30 12.02 -11.60
C PHE A 43 2.15 11.85 -13.12
N HIS A 44 2.88 12.64 -13.91
CA HIS A 44 2.79 12.59 -15.38
C HIS A 44 3.38 11.32 -15.98
N THR A 45 4.50 10.81 -15.46
CA THR A 45 5.19 9.66 -16.08
C THR A 45 4.62 8.31 -15.68
N THR A 46 3.87 8.23 -14.58
CA THR A 46 3.47 6.93 -14.01
C THR A 46 2.04 6.92 -13.49
N TYR A 47 1.65 7.88 -12.65
CA TYR A 47 0.34 7.82 -12.01
C TYR A 47 -0.79 8.08 -13.01
N LEU A 48 -0.79 9.22 -13.72
CA LEU A 48 -1.84 9.58 -14.67
C LEU A 48 -1.98 8.55 -15.82
N PRO A 49 -0.89 8.05 -16.44
CA PRO A 49 -0.98 6.99 -17.46
C PRO A 49 -1.58 5.68 -16.96
N SER A 50 -1.60 5.42 -15.65
CA SER A 50 -2.26 4.24 -15.09
C SER A 50 -3.80 4.33 -15.09
N PHE A 51 -4.36 5.53 -15.30
CA PHE A 51 -5.81 5.79 -15.31
C PHE A 51 -6.37 6.13 -16.69
N VAL A 52 -5.51 6.50 -17.63
CA VAL A 52 -5.90 7.08 -18.91
C VAL A 52 -5.14 6.37 -20.03
N ALA A 53 -5.84 6.01 -21.11
CA ALA A 53 -5.22 5.37 -22.26
C ALA A 53 -4.22 6.33 -22.95
N PRO A 54 -3.12 5.83 -23.53
CA PRO A 54 -2.08 6.67 -24.14
C PRO A 54 -2.61 7.71 -25.14
N GLU A 55 -3.59 7.33 -25.96
CA GLU A 55 -4.18 8.19 -26.99
C GLU A 55 -4.91 9.40 -26.37
N SER A 56 -5.55 9.20 -25.20
CA SER A 56 -6.22 10.27 -24.47
C SER A 56 -5.25 11.21 -23.74
N LEU A 57 -4.00 10.80 -23.53
CA LEU A 57 -2.97 11.65 -22.92
C LEU A 57 -2.36 12.61 -23.93
N GLU A 58 -2.16 12.18 -25.18
CA GLU A 58 -1.59 13.00 -26.26
C GLU A 58 -2.47 14.23 -26.56
N ASP A 59 -3.79 14.06 -26.47
CA ASP A 59 -4.77 15.13 -26.68
C ASP A 59 -5.12 15.91 -25.40
N ASN A 60 -4.54 15.56 -24.25
CA ASN A 60 -4.89 16.19 -22.98
C ASN A 60 -4.30 17.61 -22.88
N ARG A 61 -5.16 18.62 -23.04
CA ARG A 61 -4.82 20.04 -22.89
C ARG A 61 -5.24 20.63 -21.54
N ARG A 62 -5.68 19.81 -20.59
CA ARG A 62 -6.16 20.29 -19.29
C ARG A 62 -4.98 20.77 -18.42
N PRO A 63 -5.19 21.79 -17.59
CA PRO A 63 -4.24 22.14 -16.54
C PRO A 63 -4.01 20.96 -15.59
N VAL A 64 -2.78 20.80 -15.09
CA VAL A 64 -2.39 19.67 -14.23
C VAL A 64 -3.27 19.58 -12.97
N GLU A 65 -3.67 20.72 -12.42
CA GLU A 65 -4.54 20.85 -11.24
C GLU A 65 -5.90 20.20 -11.49
N THR A 66 -6.41 20.27 -12.72
CA THR A 66 -7.67 19.63 -13.11
C THR A 66 -7.56 18.11 -13.08
N ASP A 67 -6.43 17.56 -13.55
CA ASP A 67 -6.18 16.12 -13.52
C ASP A 67 -5.94 15.61 -12.11
N LEU A 68 -5.18 16.35 -11.30
CA LEU A 68 -4.97 16.06 -9.89
C LEU A 68 -6.31 16.05 -9.12
N ALA A 69 -7.19 17.03 -9.36
CA ALA A 69 -8.49 17.11 -8.71
C ALA A 69 -9.44 16.00 -9.19
N TRP A 70 -9.45 15.68 -10.49
CA TRP A 70 -10.22 14.56 -11.04
C TRP A 70 -9.83 13.23 -10.40
N LEU A 71 -8.54 13.03 -10.17
CA LEU A 71 -8.00 11.85 -9.48
C LEU A 71 -8.07 11.94 -7.96
N ARG A 72 -8.60 13.04 -7.40
CA ARG A 72 -8.73 13.32 -5.97
C ARG A 72 -7.40 13.37 -5.21
N LEU A 73 -6.31 13.70 -5.90
CA LEU A 73 -4.99 13.92 -5.30
C LEU A 73 -4.90 15.30 -4.65
N VAL A 74 -5.73 16.24 -5.12
CA VAL A 74 -5.97 17.54 -4.50
C VAL A 74 -7.48 17.76 -4.33
N THR A 75 -7.85 18.65 -3.42
CA THR A 75 -9.21 19.15 -3.24
C THR A 75 -9.59 20.11 -4.37
N PRO A 76 -10.87 20.49 -4.53
CA PRO A 76 -11.26 21.55 -5.46
C PRO A 76 -10.56 22.90 -5.20
N ALA A 77 -10.14 23.15 -3.96
CA ALA A 77 -9.35 24.32 -3.57
C ALA A 77 -7.83 24.13 -3.78
N ALA A 78 -7.41 23.11 -4.53
CA ALA A 78 -6.03 22.78 -4.85
C ALA A 78 -5.12 22.39 -3.66
N ALA A 79 -5.69 22.06 -2.49
CA ALA A 79 -4.93 21.52 -1.37
C ALA A 79 -4.68 20.02 -1.55
N PRO A 80 -3.48 19.47 -1.30
CA PRO A 80 -3.24 18.03 -1.35
C PRO A 80 -4.16 17.24 -0.44
N THR A 81 -4.59 16.06 -0.90
CA THR A 81 -5.26 15.08 -0.07
C THR A 81 -4.26 14.09 0.51
N ASN A 82 -4.64 13.36 1.56
CA ASN A 82 -3.83 12.25 2.06
C ASN A 82 -3.56 11.20 0.96
N LEU A 83 -4.49 10.99 0.03
CA LEU A 83 -4.26 10.15 -1.16
C LEU A 83 -3.14 10.71 -2.04
N GLY A 84 -3.16 12.01 -2.35
CA GLY A 84 -2.11 12.67 -3.13
C GLY A 84 -0.75 12.49 -2.49
N VAL A 85 -0.65 12.78 -1.20
CA VAL A 85 0.57 12.62 -0.41
C VAL A 85 1.04 11.16 -0.41
N LEU A 86 0.17 10.18 -0.11
CA LEU A 86 0.55 8.77 -0.04
C LEU A 86 0.97 8.16 -1.39
N THR A 87 0.39 8.64 -2.50
CA THR A 87 0.60 8.02 -3.82
C THR A 87 1.68 8.68 -4.65
N ILE A 88 1.80 10.00 -4.60
CA ILE A 88 2.77 10.78 -5.38
C ILE A 88 3.53 11.82 -4.55
N GLY A 89 3.35 11.87 -3.22
CA GLY A 89 4.15 12.75 -2.36
C GLY A 89 5.64 12.42 -2.38
N LYS A 90 6.49 13.42 -2.23
CA LYS A 90 7.94 13.24 -2.18
C LYS A 90 8.36 12.47 -0.93
N ASP A 91 7.80 12.83 0.23
CA ASP A 91 7.96 12.12 1.50
C ASP A 91 6.63 12.04 2.27
N PRO A 92 5.80 11.00 2.04
CA PRO A 92 4.54 10.86 2.77
C PRO A 92 4.72 10.75 4.29
N SER A 93 5.88 10.28 4.75
CA SER A 93 6.12 10.04 6.17
C SER A 93 6.31 11.33 6.98
N ALA A 94 6.59 12.44 6.29
CA ALA A 94 6.64 13.78 6.89
C ALA A 94 5.24 14.32 7.25
N HIS A 95 4.20 13.87 6.55
CA HIS A 95 2.83 14.35 6.73
C HIS A 95 1.92 13.31 7.40
N VAL A 96 2.20 12.03 7.18
CA VAL A 96 1.45 10.88 7.72
C VAL A 96 2.42 10.00 8.50
N PRO A 97 2.51 10.15 9.83
CA PRO A 97 3.42 9.35 10.65
C PRO A 97 3.22 7.85 10.45
N GLY A 98 4.33 7.12 10.39
CA GLY A 98 4.31 5.67 10.15
C GLY A 98 4.00 5.27 8.71
N ALA A 99 3.83 6.20 7.76
CA ALA A 99 3.68 5.90 6.33
C ALA A 99 5.01 5.49 5.67
N TYR A 100 5.58 4.38 6.16
CA TYR A 100 6.78 3.75 5.65
C TYR A 100 6.77 2.25 5.94
N VAL A 101 7.68 1.51 5.31
CA VAL A 101 7.89 0.09 5.58
C VAL A 101 9.20 -0.09 6.34
N GLN A 102 9.16 -0.77 7.47
CA GLN A 102 10.34 -1.21 8.19
C GLN A 102 10.64 -2.67 7.82
N PHE A 103 11.80 -2.90 7.24
CA PHE A 103 12.29 -4.23 6.90
C PHE A 103 13.46 -4.60 7.80
N VAL A 104 13.44 -5.81 8.36
CA VAL A 104 14.53 -6.34 9.19
C VAL A 104 14.78 -7.80 8.83
N ARG A 105 16.01 -8.14 8.46
CA ARG A 105 16.49 -9.50 8.26
C ARG A 105 17.24 -9.97 9.50
N TYR A 106 16.69 -10.98 10.16
CA TYR A 106 17.31 -11.63 11.31
C TYR A 106 18.13 -12.85 10.86
N GLN A 107 19.28 -13.05 11.48
CA GLN A 107 20.13 -14.24 11.34
C GLN A 107 19.79 -15.25 12.46
N GLY A 108 18.56 -15.75 12.42
CA GLY A 108 18.04 -16.70 13.39
C GLY A 108 16.53 -16.83 13.30
N LEU A 109 15.93 -17.41 14.35
CA LEU A 109 14.51 -17.76 14.39
C LEU A 109 13.67 -16.84 15.28
N ASP A 110 14.30 -15.98 16.06
CA ASP A 110 13.66 -15.11 17.05
C ASP A 110 14.20 -13.67 17.00
N LEU A 111 13.51 -12.78 17.72
CA LEU A 111 13.80 -11.35 17.74
C LEU A 111 15.11 -10.97 18.44
N GLY A 112 15.69 -11.88 19.24
CA GLY A 112 16.99 -11.72 19.88
C GLY A 112 18.16 -12.09 18.96
N ALA A 113 17.88 -12.65 17.78
CA ALA A 113 18.91 -12.99 16.79
C ALA A 113 19.58 -11.73 16.21
N PRO A 114 20.86 -11.83 15.77
CA PRO A 114 21.55 -10.72 15.12
C PRO A 114 20.80 -10.19 13.89
N VAL A 115 20.78 -8.88 13.72
CA VAL A 115 20.23 -8.24 12.50
C VAL A 115 21.30 -8.26 11.42
N GLY A 116 21.04 -9.00 10.34
CA GLY A 116 21.94 -9.10 9.19
C GLY A 116 21.75 -7.96 8.18
N ASP A 117 20.53 -7.43 8.07
CA ASP A 117 20.20 -6.30 7.20
C ASP A 117 18.94 -5.58 7.71
N GLN A 118 18.87 -4.26 7.51
CA GLN A 118 17.69 -3.48 7.89
C GLN A 118 17.49 -2.28 6.96
N HIS A 119 16.24 -2.01 6.61
CA HIS A 119 15.87 -0.90 5.73
C HIS A 119 14.62 -0.19 6.24
N GLU A 120 14.63 1.13 6.10
CA GLU A 120 13.45 1.95 6.29
C GLU A 120 13.04 2.55 4.94
N LEU A 121 11.97 2.02 4.35
CA LEU A 121 11.50 2.43 3.04
C LEU A 121 10.52 3.60 3.19
N ARG A 122 11.07 4.81 3.22
CA ARG A 122 10.30 6.08 3.22
C ARG A 122 10.11 6.61 1.80
N GLY A 123 8.88 6.88 1.41
CA GLY A 123 8.53 7.46 0.12
C GLY A 123 7.11 7.08 -0.29
N ASN A 124 6.63 7.67 -1.39
CA ASN A 124 5.31 7.36 -1.92
C ASN A 124 5.13 5.88 -2.28
N LEU A 125 3.86 5.51 -2.49
CA LEU A 125 3.43 4.18 -2.87
C LEU A 125 4.28 3.57 -3.99
N VAL A 126 4.56 4.32 -5.06
CA VAL A 126 5.31 3.82 -6.22
C VAL A 126 6.75 3.52 -5.85
N GLY A 127 7.45 4.50 -5.25
CA GLY A 127 8.85 4.34 -4.84
C GLY A 127 9.03 3.26 -3.77
N THR A 128 8.09 3.15 -2.84
CA THR A 128 8.08 2.11 -1.81
C THR A 128 7.84 0.73 -2.40
N ALA A 129 6.89 0.58 -3.34
CA ALA A 129 6.64 -0.70 -4.01
C ALA A 129 7.85 -1.17 -4.83
N THR A 130 8.50 -0.27 -5.58
CA THR A 130 9.69 -0.60 -6.38
C THR A 130 10.87 -1.04 -5.50
N ARG A 131 11.20 -0.27 -4.46
CA ARG A 131 12.30 -0.60 -3.55
C ARG A 131 12.02 -1.86 -2.75
N LEU A 132 10.78 -2.05 -2.30
CA LEU A 132 10.39 -3.27 -1.60
C LEU A 132 10.52 -4.49 -2.51
N GLY A 133 10.09 -4.39 -3.77
CA GLY A 133 10.28 -5.47 -4.76
C GLY A 133 11.75 -5.85 -4.92
N ALA A 134 12.64 -4.87 -5.09
CA ALA A 134 14.08 -5.10 -5.20
C ALA A 134 14.65 -5.74 -3.93
N LEU A 135 14.25 -5.27 -2.74
CA LEU A 135 14.71 -5.79 -1.45
C LEU A 135 14.26 -7.23 -1.21
N LEU A 136 13.01 -7.55 -1.55
CA LEU A 136 12.49 -8.91 -1.48
C LEU A 136 13.25 -9.83 -2.44
N SER A 137 13.43 -9.43 -3.70
CA SER A 137 14.18 -10.20 -4.69
C SER A 137 15.64 -10.44 -4.29
N ALA A 138 16.30 -9.46 -3.69
CA ALA A 138 17.70 -9.59 -3.23
C ALA A 138 17.86 -10.57 -2.06
N ASN A 139 16.82 -10.77 -1.24
CA ASN A 139 16.83 -11.68 -0.10
C ASN A 139 16.25 -13.07 -0.41
N LEU A 140 15.59 -13.25 -1.56
CA LEU A 140 15.10 -14.54 -1.99
C LEU A 140 16.26 -15.46 -2.38
N ARG A 141 16.36 -16.58 -1.68
CA ARG A 141 17.20 -17.70 -2.09
C ARG A 141 16.42 -18.58 -3.05
N THR A 142 17.15 -19.14 -4.00
CA THR A 142 16.61 -20.06 -5.00
C THR A 142 17.38 -21.38 -4.95
N LYS A 143 16.65 -22.49 -4.93
CA LYS A 143 17.22 -23.83 -5.07
C LYS A 143 16.97 -24.33 -6.50
N LEU A 144 17.93 -25.07 -7.05
CA LEU A 144 17.71 -25.87 -8.26
C LEU A 144 17.05 -27.19 -7.86
N THR A 145 15.98 -27.55 -8.54
CA THR A 145 15.25 -28.81 -8.36
C THR A 145 15.17 -29.54 -9.70
N GLU A 146 15.11 -30.87 -9.68
CA GLU A 146 14.75 -31.65 -10.87
C GLU A 146 13.30 -31.34 -11.24
N GLY A 147 13.07 -30.83 -12.45
CA GLY A 147 11.75 -30.52 -13.00
C GLY A 147 11.04 -31.78 -13.52
N GLU A 148 9.83 -31.61 -14.08
CA GLU A 148 9.00 -32.73 -14.58
C GLU A 148 9.61 -33.53 -15.76
N GLY A 149 10.84 -33.25 -16.19
CA GLY A 149 11.55 -33.98 -17.24
C GLY A 149 12.99 -34.31 -16.83
N LEU A 150 13.50 -35.46 -17.32
CA LEU A 150 14.82 -36.04 -16.99
C LEU A 150 16.03 -35.09 -17.20
N PHE A 151 15.84 -33.98 -17.91
CA PHE A 151 16.87 -32.98 -18.20
C PHE A 151 16.38 -31.53 -17.97
N ARG A 152 15.35 -31.32 -17.16
CA ARG A 152 14.89 -29.97 -16.80
C ARG A 152 15.28 -29.67 -15.37
N GLU A 153 16.01 -28.59 -15.18
CA GLU A 153 16.20 -27.99 -13.86
C GLU A 153 15.20 -26.84 -13.70
N GLU A 154 14.52 -26.80 -12.56
CA GLU A 154 13.64 -25.71 -12.17
C GLU A 154 14.26 -24.94 -11.01
N THR A 155 14.20 -23.61 -11.08
CA THR A 155 14.65 -22.74 -10.01
C THR A 155 13.46 -22.41 -9.12
N LEU A 156 13.41 -22.99 -7.93
CA LEU A 156 12.33 -22.78 -6.97
C LEU A 156 12.80 -21.81 -5.88
N PRO A 157 12.18 -20.63 -5.74
CA PRO A 157 12.49 -19.72 -4.65
C PRO A 157 11.97 -20.29 -3.32
N ASP A 158 12.68 -20.03 -2.23
CA ASP A 158 12.30 -20.48 -0.87
C ASP A 158 10.92 -19.95 -0.43
N TYR A 159 10.42 -18.89 -1.09
CA TYR A 159 9.06 -18.36 -0.96
C TYR A 159 8.47 -18.02 -2.33
N PRO A 160 7.18 -18.29 -2.58
CA PRO A 160 6.52 -17.83 -3.80
C PRO A 160 6.47 -16.31 -3.87
N LEU A 161 7.10 -15.71 -4.88
CA LEU A 161 7.12 -14.25 -5.07
C LEU A 161 5.71 -13.66 -5.18
N GLU A 162 4.75 -14.40 -5.75
CA GLU A 162 3.35 -13.98 -5.80
C GLU A 162 2.74 -13.81 -4.41
N ALA A 163 2.96 -14.78 -3.50
CA ALA A 163 2.45 -14.73 -2.13
C ALA A 163 3.08 -13.57 -1.35
N LEU A 164 4.40 -13.34 -1.52
CA LEU A 164 5.11 -12.24 -0.89
C LEU A 164 4.61 -10.88 -1.37
N ARG A 165 4.51 -10.72 -2.69
CA ARG A 165 4.03 -9.47 -3.29
C ARG A 165 2.61 -9.18 -2.84
N GLU A 166 1.70 -10.15 -2.89
CA GLU A 166 0.31 -9.95 -2.49
C GLU A 166 0.20 -9.60 -1.00
N THR A 167 0.94 -10.29 -0.13
CA THR A 167 1.00 -9.99 1.31
C THR A 167 1.48 -8.56 1.58
N CYS A 168 2.58 -8.16 0.95
CA CYS A 168 3.16 -6.82 1.14
C CYS A 168 2.24 -5.71 0.60
N MET A 169 1.66 -5.90 -0.59
CA MET A 169 0.75 -4.90 -1.18
C MET A 169 -0.55 -4.80 -0.38
N ASN A 170 -1.07 -5.91 0.16
CA ASN A 170 -2.22 -5.88 1.05
C ASN A 170 -1.91 -5.13 2.36
N ALA A 171 -0.70 -5.29 2.90
CA ALA A 171 -0.27 -4.52 4.07
C ALA A 171 -0.26 -3.01 3.78
N LEU A 172 0.32 -2.57 2.66
CA LEU A 172 0.31 -1.15 2.26
C LEU A 172 -1.11 -0.61 2.03
N MET A 173 -1.99 -1.39 1.40
CA MET A 173 -3.36 -0.97 1.06
C MET A 173 -4.24 -0.81 2.31
N HIS A 174 -4.15 -1.77 3.24
CA HIS A 174 -5.05 -1.88 4.38
C HIS A 174 -4.53 -1.23 5.66
N ARG A 175 -3.31 -0.66 5.65
CA ARG A 175 -2.74 0.04 6.80
C ARG A 175 -3.70 1.11 7.34
N ASP A 176 -3.78 1.20 8.66
CA ASP A 176 -4.44 2.33 9.32
C ASP A 176 -3.52 3.56 9.30
N TYR A 177 -3.68 4.39 8.27
CA TYR A 177 -2.94 5.65 8.12
C TYR A 177 -3.45 6.78 9.00
N GLU A 178 -4.63 6.64 9.60
CA GLU A 178 -5.28 7.71 10.36
C GLU A 178 -4.96 7.62 11.85
N ARG A 179 -5.03 6.41 12.43
CA ARG A 179 -5.01 6.22 13.88
C ARG A 179 -3.70 5.62 14.41
N SER A 180 -2.82 5.16 13.53
CA SER A 180 -1.57 4.52 13.94
C SER A 180 -0.34 5.19 13.36
N ASN A 181 0.66 5.36 14.22
CA ASN A 181 1.99 5.84 13.85
C ASN A 181 2.98 4.69 13.58
N ALA A 182 2.55 3.43 13.77
CA ALA A 182 3.41 2.27 13.53
C ALA A 182 3.58 2.02 12.02
N PRO A 183 4.76 1.62 11.53
CA PRO A 183 4.93 1.26 10.13
C PRO A 183 4.35 -0.11 9.80
N VAL A 184 4.26 -0.43 8.51
CA VAL A 184 4.22 -1.84 8.11
C VAL A 184 5.59 -2.43 8.44
N ARG A 185 5.61 -3.53 9.18
CA ARG A 185 6.84 -4.23 9.55
C ARG A 185 6.97 -5.54 8.80
N ILE A 186 8.13 -5.76 8.20
CA ILE A 186 8.51 -7.01 7.56
C ILE A 186 9.70 -7.56 8.33
N ALA A 187 9.47 -8.60 9.13
CA ALA A 187 10.53 -9.32 9.83
C ALA A 187 10.81 -10.63 9.09
N TRP A 188 12.04 -10.78 8.60
CA TRP A 188 12.46 -11.95 7.83
C TRP A 188 13.46 -12.76 8.65
N PHE A 189 13.04 -13.93 9.10
CA PHE A 189 13.82 -14.91 9.84
C PHE A 189 14.38 -16.00 8.90
N ASP A 190 15.15 -16.93 9.44
CA ASP A 190 15.72 -18.02 8.64
C ASP A 190 14.69 -19.09 8.21
N ASP A 191 13.52 -19.14 8.85
CA ASP A 191 12.44 -20.10 8.57
C ASP A 191 11.15 -19.45 8.03
N ARG A 192 10.95 -18.15 8.25
CA ARG A 192 9.69 -17.47 7.93
C ARG A 192 9.84 -15.98 7.67
N ILE A 193 8.82 -15.41 7.06
CA ILE A 193 8.61 -13.98 6.88
C ILE A 193 7.32 -13.61 7.59
N GLU A 194 7.39 -12.60 8.46
CA GLU A 194 6.25 -12.02 9.15
C GLU A 194 6.00 -10.62 8.59
N VAL A 195 4.80 -10.39 8.05
CA VAL A 195 4.36 -9.07 7.59
C VAL A 195 3.27 -8.58 8.53
N THR A 196 3.61 -7.60 9.38
CA THR A 196 2.72 -7.01 10.37
C THR A 196 2.27 -5.63 9.91
N ASN A 197 0.97 -5.38 10.01
CA ASN A 197 0.34 -4.13 9.63
C ASN A 197 -0.49 -3.59 10.80
N PRO A 198 -0.36 -2.30 11.16
CA PRO A 198 -1.27 -1.72 12.14
C PRO A 198 -2.67 -1.50 11.57
N GLY A 199 -3.65 -1.67 12.44
CA GLY A 199 -5.07 -1.67 12.14
C GLY A 199 -5.61 -3.09 12.09
N GLY A 200 -6.58 -3.39 12.96
CA GLY A 200 -7.31 -4.65 12.92
C GLY A 200 -8.35 -4.70 11.78
N PRO A 201 -9.35 -5.59 11.87
CA PRO A 201 -10.47 -5.63 10.95
C PRO A 201 -11.19 -4.27 10.80
N TYR A 202 -11.75 -4.01 9.63
CA TYR A 202 -12.43 -2.74 9.32
C TYR A 202 -13.79 -2.95 8.68
N GLY A 203 -14.74 -2.08 9.00
CA GLY A 203 -16.08 -2.10 8.44
C GLY A 203 -16.75 -3.44 8.70
N GLN A 204 -17.04 -4.19 7.63
CA GLN A 204 -17.68 -5.51 7.72
C GLN A 204 -16.72 -6.69 7.93
N VAL A 205 -15.41 -6.45 7.83
CA VAL A 205 -14.38 -7.48 8.01
C VAL A 205 -14.24 -7.83 9.49
N ARG A 206 -14.08 -9.12 9.77
CA ARG A 206 -13.89 -9.73 11.08
C ARG A 206 -12.87 -10.86 10.97
N ALA A 207 -12.32 -11.28 12.10
CA ALA A 207 -11.33 -12.36 12.16
C ALA A 207 -11.82 -13.71 11.60
N ASP A 208 -13.14 -13.94 11.52
CA ASP A 208 -13.75 -15.17 11.03
C ASP A 208 -14.19 -15.11 9.55
N ASN A 209 -14.23 -13.93 8.93
CA ASN A 209 -14.80 -13.73 7.59
C ASN A 209 -13.87 -13.02 6.59
N PHE A 210 -12.66 -12.65 7.02
CA PHE A 210 -11.72 -11.85 6.27
C PHE A 210 -11.25 -12.43 4.93
N ASP A 211 -11.40 -13.74 4.75
CA ASP A 211 -11.10 -14.44 3.51
C ASP A 211 -12.25 -14.37 2.48
N ARG A 212 -13.42 -13.86 2.89
CA ARG A 212 -14.67 -13.81 2.09
C ARG A 212 -15.24 -12.40 1.97
N VAL A 213 -14.98 -11.53 2.94
CA VAL A 213 -15.49 -10.16 3.00
C VAL A 213 -14.33 -9.18 2.88
N SER A 214 -14.51 -8.12 2.10
CA SER A 214 -13.51 -7.07 1.91
C SER A 214 -14.16 -5.70 2.09
N ASP A 215 -13.54 -4.88 2.93
CA ASP A 215 -13.88 -3.47 3.13
C ASP A 215 -12.58 -2.64 3.15
N TYR A 216 -12.66 -1.38 2.72
CA TYR A 216 -11.49 -0.55 2.47
C TYR A 216 -11.47 0.68 3.37
N ARG A 217 -10.51 0.73 4.31
CA ARG A 217 -10.16 1.93 5.08
C ARG A 217 -9.80 3.11 4.17
N ASN A 218 -9.03 2.80 3.12
CA ASN A 218 -8.48 3.77 2.17
C ASN A 218 -8.95 3.41 0.74
N PRO A 219 -10.21 3.73 0.36
CA PRO A 219 -10.78 3.32 -0.93
C PRO A 219 -10.13 4.01 -2.14
N GLY A 220 -9.65 5.25 -1.98
CA GLY A 220 -8.87 5.96 -2.98
C GLY A 220 -7.50 5.31 -3.19
N LEU A 221 -6.82 4.92 -2.11
CA LEU A 221 -5.53 4.22 -2.17
C LEU A 221 -5.69 2.85 -2.85
N ALA A 222 -6.73 2.10 -2.49
CA ALA A 222 -7.05 0.83 -3.14
C ALA A 222 -7.32 0.99 -4.64
N ARG A 223 -8.01 2.08 -5.03
CA ARG A 223 -8.23 2.43 -6.45
C ARG A 223 -6.91 2.74 -7.16
N ALA A 224 -6.02 3.52 -6.52
CA ALA A 224 -4.70 3.84 -7.04
C ALA A 224 -3.84 2.60 -7.26
N MET A 225 -3.75 1.74 -6.25
CA MET A 225 -2.98 0.49 -6.33
C MET A 225 -3.52 -0.46 -7.41
N LYS A 226 -4.83 -0.46 -7.67
CA LYS A 226 -5.41 -1.22 -8.77
C LYS A 226 -4.99 -0.65 -10.12
N ALA A 227 -5.10 0.67 -10.31
CA ALA A 227 -4.74 1.35 -11.56
C ALA A 227 -3.25 1.14 -11.89
N LEU A 228 -2.38 1.25 -10.90
CA LEU A 228 -0.94 0.99 -10.99
C LEU A 228 -0.58 -0.50 -11.18
N GLY A 229 -1.57 -1.41 -11.19
CA GLY A 229 -1.34 -2.84 -11.38
C GLY A 229 -0.69 -3.54 -10.18
N TYR A 230 -0.73 -2.96 -8.98
CA TYR A 230 -0.16 -3.55 -7.77
C TYR A 230 -1.07 -4.58 -7.11
N VAL A 231 -2.39 -4.37 -7.15
CA VAL A 231 -3.39 -5.26 -6.54
C VAL A 231 -4.58 -5.52 -7.45
N ASN A 232 -5.26 -6.64 -7.19
CA ASN A 232 -6.52 -6.97 -7.83
C ASN A 232 -7.70 -6.76 -6.85
N ARG A 233 -8.64 -5.86 -7.17
CA ARG A 233 -9.74 -5.45 -6.26
C ARG A 233 -10.94 -6.41 -6.23
N PHE A 234 -10.69 -7.73 -6.14
CA PHE A 234 -11.74 -8.76 -6.13
C PHE A 234 -11.95 -9.41 -4.75
N GLY A 235 -11.26 -8.95 -3.70
CA GLY A 235 -11.31 -9.62 -2.39
C GLY A 235 -10.66 -11.01 -2.37
N ARG A 236 -9.86 -11.34 -3.39
CA ARG A 236 -9.24 -12.67 -3.55
C ARG A 236 -7.78 -12.72 -3.11
N GLY A 237 -7.24 -11.66 -2.50
CA GLY A 237 -5.81 -11.59 -2.18
C GLY A 237 -5.36 -12.73 -1.26
N ILE A 238 -6.16 -13.04 -0.24
CA ILE A 238 -5.90 -14.14 0.70
C ILE A 238 -5.94 -15.49 0.01
N TRP A 239 -6.93 -15.69 -0.87
CA TRP A 239 -7.00 -16.88 -1.69
C TRP A 239 -5.78 -17.03 -2.59
N ARG A 240 -5.30 -15.94 -3.21
CA ARG A 240 -4.08 -15.96 -4.03
C ARG A 240 -2.84 -16.30 -3.22
N ILE A 241 -2.69 -15.76 -2.01
CA ILE A 241 -1.59 -16.12 -1.10
C ILE A 241 -1.64 -17.62 -0.80
N ARG A 242 -2.80 -18.15 -0.39
CA ARG A 242 -3.00 -19.59 -0.11
C ARG A 242 -2.68 -20.45 -1.33
N THR A 243 -3.21 -20.10 -2.50
CA THR A 243 -3.00 -20.85 -3.75
C THR A 243 -1.54 -20.81 -4.19
N ALA A 244 -0.86 -19.67 -4.10
CA ALA A 244 0.55 -19.56 -4.46
C ALA A 244 1.45 -20.37 -3.52
N MET A 245 1.18 -20.35 -2.22
CA MET A 245 1.89 -21.17 -1.22
C MET A 245 1.65 -22.67 -1.49
N ALA A 246 0.41 -23.08 -1.72
CA ALA A 246 0.05 -24.47 -1.98
C ALA A 246 0.65 -25.01 -3.29
N ARG A 247 0.62 -24.21 -4.37
CA ARG A 247 1.23 -24.58 -5.66
C ARG A 247 2.72 -24.81 -5.53
N ALA A 248 3.38 -23.99 -4.72
CA ALA A 248 4.78 -24.12 -4.41
C ALA A 248 5.00 -24.92 -3.13
N GLY A 249 4.21 -25.97 -2.84
CA GLY A 249 4.48 -26.96 -1.78
C GLY A 249 4.80 -26.42 -0.37
N SER A 250 4.52 -25.14 -0.12
CA SER A 250 4.95 -24.43 1.07
C SER A 250 3.90 -24.60 2.16
N PRO A 251 4.27 -24.48 3.44
CA PRO A 251 3.30 -24.55 4.53
C PRO A 251 2.16 -23.54 4.35
N VAL A 252 0.97 -23.89 4.83
CA VAL A 252 -0.20 -23.00 4.76
C VAL A 252 0.14 -21.67 5.46
N PRO A 253 -0.12 -20.52 4.83
CA PRO A 253 0.15 -19.23 5.43
C PRO A 253 -0.71 -19.03 6.69
N GLU A 254 -0.08 -18.51 7.75
CA GLU A 254 -0.76 -18.22 9.02
C GLU A 254 -1.23 -16.76 9.04
N PHE A 255 -2.43 -16.52 9.57
CA PHE A 255 -3.00 -15.18 9.70
C PHE A 255 -3.33 -14.96 11.18
N HIS A 256 -2.62 -14.05 11.81
CA HIS A 256 -2.85 -13.64 13.20
C HIS A 256 -3.54 -12.28 13.17
N ILE A 257 -4.77 -12.24 13.65
CA ILE A 257 -5.65 -11.07 13.54
C ILE A 257 -6.08 -10.70 14.95
N ASP A 258 -5.77 -9.47 15.34
CA ASP A 258 -6.26 -8.88 16.58
C ASP A 258 -7.02 -7.57 16.30
N GLU A 259 -7.55 -6.93 17.35
CA GLU A 259 -8.35 -5.71 17.21
C GLU A 259 -7.56 -4.52 16.64
N THR A 260 -6.23 -4.56 16.77
CA THR A 260 -5.31 -3.44 16.50
C THR A 260 -4.28 -3.75 15.42
N SER A 261 -4.14 -5.01 15.00
CA SER A 261 -3.09 -5.44 14.10
C SER A 261 -3.47 -6.65 13.25
N TRP A 262 -2.74 -6.78 12.15
CA TRP A 262 -2.80 -7.92 11.25
C TRP A 262 -1.38 -8.44 11.01
N CYS A 263 -1.14 -9.73 11.21
CA CYS A 263 0.14 -10.36 10.89
C CYS A 263 -0.07 -11.57 9.97
N VAL A 264 0.67 -11.60 8.86
CA VAL A 264 0.72 -12.76 7.95
C VAL A 264 2.09 -13.40 8.08
N VAL A 265 2.11 -14.70 8.38
CA VAL A 265 3.34 -15.50 8.47
C VAL A 265 3.41 -16.43 7.28
N LEU A 266 4.48 -16.28 6.50
CA LEU A 266 4.83 -17.15 5.38
C LEU A 266 6.03 -17.99 5.82
N ARG A 267 5.93 -19.31 5.81
CA ARG A 267 7.05 -20.21 6.11
C ARG A 267 7.71 -20.69 4.83
N LYS A 268 9.03 -20.87 4.87
CA LYS A 268 9.78 -21.31 3.69
C LYS A 268 9.36 -22.72 3.27
N TRP A 269 9.60 -23.03 2.00
CA TRP A 269 9.60 -24.43 1.54
C TRP A 269 10.66 -25.24 2.32
N PRO A 270 10.35 -26.47 2.80
CA PRO A 270 11.31 -27.38 3.46
C PRO A 270 12.69 -27.56 2.79
#